data_AF-A0A0V0GGS9-F1
#
_entry.id   AF-A0A0V0GGS9-F1
#
_cell.length_a   1.000
_cell.length_b   1.000
_cell.length_c   1.000
_cell.angle_alpha   90.00
_cell.angle_beta   90.00
_cell.angle_gamma   90.00
#
_symmetry.space_group_name_H-M   'P 1'
#
loop_
_entity.id
_entity.type
_entity.pdbx_description
1 polymer ?
#
loop_
_entity_poly.entity_id
_entity_poly.type
_entity_poly.pdbx_seq_one_letter_code
_entity_poly.pdbx_strand_id
1 'polypeptide(L)'
;MEWIVQVLKEASKTKGNVVRRWKKAENLSEIFIARNYNKSGRYMSLINVRGRRRAVLIIQELTTNSGWMDIAEKVTRFISSHKKENNLEEYRLSD
;
A
#
# COMPACT_ATOMS: atom_id res chain seq x y z
N MET A 1 6.97 2.75 -2.82
CA MET A 1 6.26 2.05 -1.72
C MET A 1 5.63 2.99 -0.70
N GLU A 2 6.25 4.12 -0.35
CA GLU A 2 5.71 5.08 0.65
C GLU A 2 4.32 5.61 0.32
N TRP A 3 4.03 5.88 -0.96
CA TRP A 3 2.70 6.30 -1.40
C TRP A 3 1.60 5.26 -1.09
N ILE A 4 1.91 3.96 -1.22
CA ILE A 4 0.96 2.89 -0.86
C ILE A 4 0.63 2.95 0.64
N VAL A 5 1.65 3.19 1.49
CA VAL A 5 1.46 3.37 2.94
C VAL A 5 0.54 4.56 3.22
N GLN A 6 0.75 5.70 2.55
CA GLN A 6 -0.09 6.88 2.71
C GLN A 6 -1.54 6.58 2.36
N VAL A 7 -1.79 5.88 1.24
CA VAL A 7 -3.14 5.48 0.82
C VAL A 7 -3.78 4.52 1.83
N LEU A 8 -3.06 3.53 2.34
CA LEU A 8 -3.59 2.61 3.37
C LEU A 8 -3.98 3.37 4.65
N LYS A 9 -3.13 4.31 5.10
CA LYS A 9 -3.44 5.16 6.26
C LYS A 9 -4.67 6.03 6.01
N GLU A 10 -4.79 6.63 4.84
CA GLU A 10 -5.95 7.45 4.49
C GLU A 10 -7.24 6.61 4.41
N ALA A 11 -7.19 5.48 3.72
CA ALA A 11 -8.32 4.55 3.59
C ALA A 11 -8.83 4.03 4.94
N SER A 12 -7.95 3.95 5.94
CA SER A 12 -8.26 3.52 7.30
C SER A 12 -9.03 4.56 8.13
N LYS A 13 -8.90 5.84 7.80
CA LYS A 13 -9.58 6.92 8.55
C LYS A 13 -11.08 6.99 8.26
N THR A 14 -11.52 6.49 7.10
CA THR A 14 -12.92 6.54 6.69
C THR A 14 -13.70 5.35 7.26
N LYS A 15 -14.80 5.63 7.96
CA LYS A 15 -15.77 4.63 8.44
C LYS A 15 -16.86 4.35 7.40
N GLY A 16 -17.53 3.21 7.51
CA GLY A 16 -18.63 2.81 6.64
C GLY A 16 -18.23 2.41 5.22
N ASN A 17 -19.25 2.21 4.37
CA ASN A 17 -19.14 1.60 3.05
C ASN A 17 -19.00 2.66 1.95
N VAL A 18 -17.78 3.11 1.74
CA VAL A 18 -17.45 4.14 0.73
C VAL A 18 -16.46 3.56 -0.27
N VAL A 19 -16.69 3.81 -1.56
CA VAL A 19 -15.70 3.48 -2.58
C VAL A 19 -14.78 4.67 -2.79
N ARG A 20 -13.47 4.43 -2.78
CA ARG A 20 -12.47 5.46 -3.08
C ARG A 20 -11.34 4.87 -3.90
N ARG A 21 -10.82 5.64 -4.86
CA ARG A 21 -9.79 5.21 -5.81
C ARG A 21 -8.63 6.20 -5.81
N TRP A 22 -7.42 5.67 -5.93
CA TRP A 22 -6.17 6.40 -6.07
C TRP A 22 -5.41 5.84 -7.26
N LYS A 23 -4.73 6.70 -8.01
CA LYS A 23 -3.89 6.33 -9.15
C LYS A 23 -2.56 7.05 -9.05
N LYS A 24 -1.47 6.35 -9.35
CA LYS A 24 -0.14 6.94 -9.55
C LYS A 24 0.51 6.33 -10.77
N ALA A 25 1.01 7.17 -11.66
CA ALA A 25 1.91 6.75 -12.72
C ALA A 25 3.34 6.72 -12.16
N GLU A 26 4.04 5.63 -12.44
CA GLU A 26 5.48 5.45 -12.25
C GLU A 26 6.07 5.18 -13.65
N ASN A 27 7.37 5.44 -13.86
CA ASN A 27 8.01 5.45 -15.19
C ASN A 27 7.55 4.34 -16.16
N LEU A 28 7.47 3.10 -15.66
CA LEU A 28 7.12 1.92 -16.48
C LEU A 28 5.82 1.23 -16.02
N SER A 29 5.07 1.82 -15.11
CA SER A 29 3.88 1.17 -14.54
C SER A 29 2.85 2.13 -14.00
N GLU A 30 1.58 1.76 -14.10
CA GLU A 30 0.49 2.44 -13.42
C GLU A 30 0.03 1.63 -12.20
N ILE A 31 0.00 2.29 -11.05
CA ILE A 31 -0.48 1.71 -9.80
C ILE A 31 -1.86 2.29 -9.51
N PHE A 32 -2.85 1.42 -9.35
CA PHE A 32 -4.19 1.75 -8.93
C PHE A 32 -4.46 1.13 -7.57
N ILE A 33 -5.03 1.90 -6.67
CA ILE A 33 -5.47 1.42 -5.36
C ILE A 33 -6.93 1.81 -5.20
N ALA A 34 -7.75 0.90 -4.70
CA ALA A 34 -9.14 1.20 -4.42
C ALA A 34 -9.58 0.58 -3.09
N ARG A 35 -10.31 1.37 -2.32
CA ARG A 35 -11.10 0.91 -1.18
C ARG A 35 -12.48 0.57 -1.70
N ASN A 36 -12.90 -0.67 -1.47
CA ASN A 36 -14.18 -1.20 -1.92
C ASN A 36 -14.90 -1.89 -0.76
N TYR A 37 -16.13 -2.31 -1.01
CA TYR A 37 -16.90 -3.16 -0.11
C TYR A 37 -17.81 -4.08 -0.91
N ASN A 38 -18.11 -5.25 -0.36
CA ASN A 38 -19.07 -6.20 -0.90
C ASN A 38 -19.83 -6.89 0.26
N LYS A 39 -20.60 -7.95 -0.04
CA LYS A 39 -21.35 -8.72 0.96
C LYS A 39 -20.49 -9.30 2.10
N SER A 40 -19.19 -9.51 1.86
CA SER A 40 -18.24 -10.06 2.81
C SER A 40 -17.50 -8.98 3.62
N GLY A 41 -17.75 -7.70 3.36
CA GLY A 41 -17.12 -6.59 4.06
C GLY A 41 -16.24 -5.71 3.17
N ARG A 42 -15.38 -4.90 3.80
CA ARG A 42 -14.53 -3.93 3.12
C ARG A 42 -13.19 -4.55 2.72
N TYR A 43 -12.62 -4.08 1.62
CA TYR A 43 -11.31 -4.54 1.16
C TYR A 43 -10.58 -3.44 0.36
N MET A 44 -9.26 -3.54 0.32
CA MET A 44 -8.41 -2.79 -0.60
C MET A 44 -8.06 -3.68 -1.80
N SER A 45 -8.10 -3.12 -3.01
CA SER A 45 -7.50 -3.73 -4.20
C SER A 45 -6.33 -2.87 -4.65
N LEU A 46 -5.15 -3.46 -4.77
CA LEU A 46 -3.96 -2.83 -5.32
C LEU A 46 -3.66 -3.51 -6.66
N ILE A 47 -3.61 -2.72 -7.73
CA ILE A 47 -3.43 -3.20 -9.11
C ILE A 47 -2.20 -2.50 -9.67
N ASN A 48 -1.26 -3.28 -10.19
CA ASN A 48 -0.11 -2.77 -10.92
C ASN A 48 -0.22 -3.19 -12.39
N VAL A 49 -0.16 -2.23 -13.30
CA VAL A 49 -0.19 -2.44 -14.75
C VAL A 49 1.14 -1.99 -15.34
N ARG A 50 1.85 -2.89 -16.03
CA ARG A 50 3.13 -2.62 -16.72
C ARG A 50 3.05 -3.15 -18.14
N GLY A 51 2.77 -2.27 -19.10
CA GLY A 51 2.47 -2.64 -20.49
C GLY A 51 1.26 -3.59 -20.53
N ARG A 52 1.43 -4.80 -21.09
CA ARG A 52 0.39 -5.83 -21.14
C ARG A 52 0.27 -6.68 -19.87
N ARG A 53 1.18 -6.51 -18.89
CA ARG A 53 1.18 -7.30 -17.65
C ARG A 53 0.34 -6.60 -16.58
N ARG A 54 -0.42 -7.38 -15.82
CA ARG A 54 -1.24 -6.91 -14.70
C ARG A 54 -1.06 -7.83 -13.49
N ALA A 55 -0.80 -7.23 -12.33
CA ALA A 55 -0.79 -7.90 -11.03
C ALA A 55 -1.85 -7.28 -10.11
N VAL A 56 -2.48 -8.10 -9.26
CA VAL A 56 -3.53 -7.67 -8.34
C VAL A 56 -3.29 -8.27 -6.96
N LEU A 57 -3.39 -7.43 -5.92
CA LEU A 57 -3.42 -7.82 -4.52
C LEU A 57 -4.72 -7.36 -3.88
N ILE A 58 -5.38 -8.23 -3.13
CA ILE A 58 -6.59 -7.92 -2.37
C ILE A 58 -6.26 -8.04 -0.88
N ILE A 59 -6.57 -6.99 -0.11
CA ILE A 59 -6.35 -6.93 1.33
C ILE A 59 -7.70 -6.73 2.00
N GLN A 60 -8.18 -7.76 2.70
CA GLN A 60 -9.44 -7.68 3.42
C GLN A 60 -9.29 -6.80 4.67
N GLU A 61 -10.38 -6.17 5.09
CA GLU A 61 -10.48 -5.65 6.44
C GLU A 61 -10.77 -6.80 7.41
N LEU A 62 -9.95 -6.95 8.46
CA LEU A 62 -10.07 -8.08 9.40
C LEU A 62 -11.25 -7.94 10.36
N THR A 63 -11.55 -6.71 10.80
CA THR A 63 -12.70 -6.44 11.66
C THR A 63 -13.42 -5.16 11.22
N THR A 64 -14.74 -5.13 11.37
CA THR A 64 -15.57 -4.02 10.87
C THR A 64 -15.06 -2.67 11.37
N ASN A 65 -14.73 -1.77 10.44
CA ASN A 65 -14.21 -0.43 10.72
C ASN A 65 -12.78 -0.36 11.31
N SER A 66 -11.97 -1.43 11.31
CA SER A 66 -10.57 -1.38 11.76
C SER A 66 -9.62 -0.68 10.80
N GLY A 67 -9.96 -0.65 9.51
CA GLY A 67 -9.08 -0.21 8.44
C GLY A 67 -7.89 -1.15 8.25
N TRP A 68 -6.79 -0.57 7.74
CA TRP A 68 -5.54 -1.22 7.34
C TRP A 68 -4.31 -0.51 7.94
N MET A 69 -4.49 0.16 9.09
CA MET A 69 -3.43 0.93 9.73
C MET A 69 -2.26 0.03 10.17
N ASP A 70 -2.57 -1.13 10.74
CA ASP A 70 -1.60 -2.13 11.19
C ASP A 70 -0.72 -2.63 10.03
N ILE A 71 -1.32 -2.87 8.86
CA ILE A 71 -0.60 -3.25 7.65
C ILE A 71 0.27 -2.09 7.18
N ALA A 72 -0.27 -0.86 7.17
CA ALA A 72 0.50 0.32 6.79
C ALA A 72 1.73 0.52 7.69
N GLU A 73 1.61 0.28 9.00
CA GLU A 73 2.72 0.35 9.96
C GLU A 73 3.75 -0.76 9.75
N LYS A 74 3.32 -2.00 9.47
CA LYS A 74 4.24 -3.10 9.14
C LYS A 74 5.04 -2.81 7.87
N VAL A 75 4.38 -2.34 6.81
CA VAL A 75 5.06 -1.94 5.56
C VAL A 75 5.98 -0.74 5.80
N THR A 76 5.57 0.22 6.63
CA THR A 76 6.43 1.34 7.02
C THR A 76 7.72 0.84 7.67
N ARG A 77 7.62 -0.04 8.66
CA ARG A 77 8.78 -0.63 9.35
C ARG A 77 9.69 -1.40 8.39
N PHE A 78 9.10 -2.16 7.47
CA PHE A 78 9.84 -2.88 6.42
C PHE A 78 10.64 -1.91 5.52
N ILE A 79 10.03 -0.82 5.04
CA ILE A 79 10.74 0.17 4.21
C ILE A 79 11.88 0.82 5.01
N SER A 80 11.62 1.17 6.28
CA SER A 80 12.62 1.83 7.12
C SER A 80 13.81 0.93 7.46
N SER A 81 13.62 -0.37 7.66
CA SER A 81 14.73 -1.29 7.93
C SER A 81 15.70 -1.37 6.77
N HIS A 82 15.19 -1.44 5.53
CA HIS A 82 16.02 -1.49 4.33
C HIS A 82 16.79 -0.20 4.06
N LYS A 83 16.20 0.96 4.37
CA LYS A 83 16.92 2.24 4.27
C LYS A 83 18.10 2.28 5.24
N LYS A 84 17.93 1.76 6.45
CA LYS A 84 19.00 1.73 7.45
C LYS A 84 20.16 0.84 7.02
N GLU A 85 19.87 -0.32 6.44
CA GLU A 85 20.89 -1.24 5.91
C GLU A 85 21.67 -0.63 4.74
N ASN A 86 20.99 -0.04 3.76
CA ASN A 86 21.66 0.59 2.62
C ASN A 86 22.62 1.72 3.06
N ASN A 87 22.20 2.55 4.02
CA ASN A 87 23.05 3.62 4.53
C ASN A 87 24.31 3.06 5.22
N LEU A 88 24.17 1.96 5.98
CA LEU A 88 25.31 1.33 6.65
C LEU A 88 26.32 0.72 5.66
N GLU A 89 25.85 0.17 4.55
CA GLU A 89 26.71 -0.35 3.48
C GLU A 89 27.38 0.78 2.68
N GLU A 90 26.69 1.90 2.44
CA GLU A 90 27.32 3.09 1.83
C GLU A 90 28.46 3.64 2.70
N TYR A 91 28.26 3.74 4.02
CA TYR A 91 29.34 4.16 4.95
C TYR A 91 30.54 3.22 4.92
N ARG A 92 30.33 1.91 4.78
CA ARG A 92 31.41 0.90 4.71
C ARG A 92 32.20 0.91 3.41
N LEU A 93 31.60 1.41 2.33
CA LEU A 93 32.24 1.50 1.01
C LEU A 93 32.95 2.84 0.78
N SER A 94 32.77 3.81 1.69
CA SER A 94 33.43 5.11 1.67
C SER A 94 34.69 5.21 2.55
N ASP A 95 35.00 4.14 3.30
CA ASP A 95 36.24 3.95 4.07
C ASP A 95 37.25 3.08 3.29
#